data_AF-A0A962VDA0-F1
#
_entry.id   AF-A0A962VDA0-F1
#
_cell.length_a   1.000
_cell.length_b   1.000
_cell.length_c   1.000
_cell.angle_alpha   90.00
_cell.angle_beta   90.00
_cell.angle_gamma   90.00
#
_symmetry.space_group_name_H-M   'P 1'
#
loop_
_entity.id
_entity.type
_entity.pdbx_description
1 polymer ?
#
loop_
_entity_poly.entity_id
_entity_poly.type
_entity_poly.pdbx_seq_one_letter_code
_entity_poly.pdbx_strand_id
1 'polypeptide(L)'
;APEAVVQSLLPYIEQQLQQGVYLSSMSRHILGLFHGQPGARAWRRYLSENAHRRGAGVEVISAALQRLEQAAESVSVAATL
;
A
#
# COMPACT_ATOMS: atom_id res chain seq x y z
N ALA A 1 -7.70 7.50 -10.15
CA ALA A 1 -8.09 6.52 -9.10
C ALA A 1 -7.05 6.56 -7.98
N PRO A 2 -7.35 6.13 -6.75
CA PRO A 2 -6.43 6.25 -5.61
C PRO A 2 -5.08 5.55 -5.82
N GLU A 3 -5.02 4.52 -6.67
CA GLU A 3 -3.80 3.83 -7.10
C GLU A 3 -2.83 4.77 -7.83
N ALA A 4 -3.36 5.68 -8.66
CA ALA A 4 -2.54 6.69 -9.35
C ALA A 4 -1.88 7.66 -8.36
N VAL A 5 -2.53 7.95 -7.23
CA VAL A 5 -1.92 8.74 -6.15
C VAL A 5 -0.72 7.98 -5.56
N VAL A 6 -0.88 6.68 -5.27
CA VAL A 6 0.23 5.84 -4.78
C VAL A 6 1.39 5.82 -5.78
N GLN A 7 1.11 5.62 -7.07
CA GLN A 7 2.13 5.62 -8.13
C GLN A 7 2.88 6.95 -8.19
N SER A 8 2.17 8.08 -8.07
CA SER A 8 2.79 9.41 -8.06
C SER A 8 3.67 9.67 -6.82
N LEU A 9 3.44 8.95 -5.72
CA LEU A 9 4.26 9.05 -4.50
C LEU A 9 5.53 8.21 -4.57
N LEU A 10 5.64 7.21 -5.45
CA LEU A 10 6.80 6.31 -5.49
C LEU A 10 8.14 7.06 -5.68
N PRO A 11 8.29 8.02 -6.61
CA PRO A 11 9.54 8.76 -6.76
C PRO A 11 9.92 9.55 -5.50
N TYR A 12 8.94 10.16 -4.84
CA TYR A 12 9.16 10.86 -3.58
C TYR A 12 9.60 9.90 -2.47
N ILE A 13 8.91 8.76 -2.31
CA ILE A 13 9.25 7.75 -1.31
C ILE A 13 10.69 7.25 -1.55
N GLU A 14 11.05 6.96 -2.79
CA GLU A 14 12.40 6.51 -3.16
C GLU A 14 13.47 7.55 -2.80
N GLN A 15 13.23 8.83 -3.13
CA GLN A 15 14.13 9.93 -2.76
C GLN A 15 14.30 10.07 -1.24
N GLN A 16 13.24 9.87 -0.46
CA GLN A 16 13.29 9.95 1.00
C GLN A 16 13.99 8.75 1.63
N LEU A 17 13.78 7.54 1.08
CA LEU A 17 14.48 6.33 1.49
C LEU A 17 15.99 6.47 1.31
N GLN A 18 16.43 7.07 0.19
CA GLN A 18 17.85 7.37 -0.06
C GLN A 18 18.44 8.36 0.96
N GLN A 19 17.61 9.21 1.57
CA GLN A 19 18.01 10.11 2.65
C GLN A 19 17.93 9.45 4.05
N GLY A 20 17.62 8.15 4.12
CA GLY A 20 17.52 7.40 5.37
C GLY A 20 16.19 7.57 6.11
N VAL A 21 15.17 8.17 5.49
CA VAL A 21 13.82 8.25 6.07
C VAL A 21 13.17 6.87 6.03
N TYR A 22 12.61 6.44 7.16
CA TYR A 22 11.90 5.16 7.24
C TYR A 22 10.59 5.18 6.44
N LEU A 23 10.29 4.06 5.76
CA LEU A 23 9.04 3.92 5.02
C LEU A 23 7.80 4.13 5.90
N SER A 24 7.82 3.71 7.17
CA SER A 24 6.73 3.92 8.13
C SER A 24 6.38 5.39 8.36
N SER A 25 7.36 6.30 8.29
CA SER A 25 7.14 7.75 8.44
C SER A 25 6.28 8.32 7.31
N MET A 26 6.38 7.75 6.11
CA MET A 26 5.62 8.18 4.93
C MET A 26 4.32 7.38 4.78
N SER A 27 4.42 6.04 4.83
CA SER A 27 3.31 5.12 4.57
C SER A 27 2.16 5.26 5.57
N ARG A 28 2.40 5.71 6.80
CA ARG A 28 1.35 6.01 7.78
C ARG A 28 0.29 6.98 7.28
N HIS A 29 0.66 7.89 6.36
CA HIS A 29 -0.24 8.90 5.79
C HIS A 29 -1.16 8.34 4.69
N ILE A 30 -0.85 7.16 4.15
CA ILE A 30 -1.61 6.53 3.06
C ILE A 30 -2.32 5.22 3.48
N LEU A 31 -2.30 4.87 4.77
CA LEU A 31 -3.03 3.70 5.30
C LEU A 31 -4.55 3.76 5.04
N GLY A 32 -5.10 4.97 5.03
CA GLY A 32 -6.53 5.23 4.83
C GLY A 32 -6.92 5.49 3.38
N LEU A 33 -5.97 5.48 2.42
CA LEU A 33 -6.19 5.97 1.05
C LEU A 33 -7.32 5.23 0.32
N PHE A 34 -7.47 3.94 0.59
CA PHE A 34 -8.48 3.07 -0.03
C PHE A 34 -9.71 2.85 0.85
N HIS A 35 -10.02 3.75 1.80
CA HIS A 35 -11.17 3.58 2.69
C HIS A 35 -12.47 3.33 1.91
N GLY A 36 -13.25 2.33 2.37
CA GLY A 36 -14.53 1.95 1.73
C GLY A 36 -14.41 1.08 0.48
N GLN A 37 -13.20 0.80 -0.02
CA GLN A 37 -13.02 -0.04 -1.21
C GLN A 37 -12.84 -1.53 -0.87
N PRO A 38 -13.26 -2.45 -1.77
CA PRO A 38 -12.86 -3.85 -1.71
C PRO A 38 -11.34 -3.98 -1.58
N GLY A 39 -10.85 -4.91 -0.75
CA GLY A 39 -9.41 -5.11 -0.55
C GLY A 39 -8.69 -4.06 0.34
N ALA A 40 -9.35 -2.97 0.75
CA ALA A 40 -8.74 -1.93 1.58
C ALA A 40 -8.18 -2.42 2.93
N ARG A 41 -8.76 -3.49 3.49
CA ARG A 41 -8.24 -4.13 4.70
C ARG A 41 -6.90 -4.81 4.45
N ALA A 42 -6.73 -5.46 3.30
CA ALA A 42 -5.49 -6.14 2.92
C ALA A 42 -4.35 -5.13 2.72
N TRP A 43 -4.64 -4.01 2.04
CA TRP A 43 -3.74 -2.86 1.92
C TRP A 43 -3.22 -2.40 3.29
N ARG A 44 -4.13 -2.03 4.19
CA ARG A 44 -3.78 -1.50 5.51
C ARG A 44 -2.97 -2.50 6.32
N ARG A 45 -3.39 -3.77 6.31
CA ARG A 45 -2.72 -4.85 7.05
C ARG A 45 -1.27 -5.00 6.59
N TYR A 46 -1.05 -5.11 5.27
CA TYR A 46 0.28 -5.35 4.74
C TYR A 46 1.24 -4.20 5.02
N LEU A 47 0.80 -2.95 4.89
CA LEU A 47 1.63 -1.80 5.23
C LEU A 47 2.00 -1.77 6.71
N SER A 48 1.02 -1.97 7.61
CA SER A 48 1.29 -2.00 9.05
C SER A 48 2.30 -3.08 9.46
N GLU A 49 2.23 -4.26 8.81
CA GLU A 49 3.10 -5.41 9.12
C GLU A 49 4.52 -5.30 8.54
N ASN A 50 4.74 -4.50 7.49
CA ASN A 50 5.99 -4.52 6.72
C ASN A 50 6.72 -3.16 6.65
N ALA A 51 6.01 -2.03 6.65
CA ALA A 51 6.62 -0.72 6.42
C ALA A 51 7.49 -0.21 7.58
N HIS A 52 7.37 -0.79 8.78
CA HIS A 52 8.18 -0.44 9.94
C HIS A 52 9.54 -1.16 9.98
N ARG A 53 9.76 -2.14 9.10
CA ARG A 53 10.99 -2.94 9.09
C ARG A 53 12.16 -2.11 8.57
N ARG A 54 13.36 -2.37 9.12
CA ARG A 54 14.60 -1.81 8.56
C ARG A 54 14.77 -2.28 7.12
N GLY A 55 15.10 -1.36 6.22
CA GLY A 55 15.28 -1.65 4.80
C GLY A 55 13.97 -1.81 4.00
N ALA A 56 12.79 -1.56 4.60
CA ALA A 56 11.55 -1.54 3.85
C ALA A 56 11.58 -0.41 2.80
N GLY A 57 11.37 -0.76 1.54
CA GLY A 57 11.39 0.17 0.41
C GLY A 57 10.08 0.21 -0.38
N VAL A 58 10.14 0.77 -1.59
CA VAL A 58 8.98 0.92 -2.49
C VAL A 58 8.32 -0.41 -2.85
N GLU A 59 9.05 -1.52 -2.80
CA GLU A 59 8.53 -2.87 -3.00
C GLU A 59 7.42 -3.25 -2.01
N VAL A 60 7.47 -2.71 -0.78
CA VAL A 60 6.40 -2.91 0.22
C VAL A 60 5.11 -2.20 -0.20
N ILE A 61 5.21 -1.03 -0.84
CA ILE A 61 4.05 -0.30 -1.36
C ILE A 61 3.44 -1.06 -2.54
N SER A 62 4.27 -1.51 -3.49
CA SER A 62 3.83 -2.30 -4.64
C SER A 62 3.15 -3.61 -4.21
N ALA A 63 3.72 -4.31 -3.24
CA ALA A 63 3.16 -5.54 -2.69
C ALA A 63 1.87 -5.32 -1.88
N ALA A 64 1.65 -4.11 -1.35
CA ALA A 64 0.38 -3.71 -0.76
C ALA A 64 -0.71 -3.49 -1.81
N LEU A 65 -0.38 -2.84 -2.95
CA LEU A 65 -1.30 -2.64 -4.08
C LEU A 65 -1.77 -3.98 -4.64
N GLN A 66 -0.84 -4.91 -4.89
CA GLN A 66 -1.20 -6.25 -5.37
C GLN A 66 -2.17 -6.97 -4.42
N ARG A 67 -1.96 -6.86 -3.10
CA ARG A 67 -2.86 -7.47 -2.11
C ARG A 67 -4.24 -6.83 -2.08
N LEU A 68 -4.33 -5.53 -2.35
CA LEU A 68 -5.61 -4.86 -2.50
C LEU A 68 -6.36 -5.42 -3.71
N GLU A 69 -5.71 -5.52 -4.87
CA GLU A 69 -6.29 -6.03 -6.11
C GLU A 69 -6.78 -7.49 -5.93
N GLN A 70 -5.92 -8.37 -5.42
CA GLN A 70 -6.26 -9.78 -5.20
C GLN A 70 -7.43 -9.97 -4.21
N ALA A 71 -7.49 -9.15 -3.15
CA ALA A 71 -8.59 -9.18 -2.21
C ALA A 71 -9.88 -8.58 -2.79
N ALA A 72 -9.78 -7.57 -3.66
CA ALA A 72 -10.93 -7.01 -4.37
C ALA A 72 -11.53 -8.01 -5.37
N GLU A 73 -10.69 -8.69 -6.15
CA GLU A 73 -11.09 -9.76 -7.06
C GLU A 73 -11.80 -10.90 -6.33
N SER A 74 -11.23 -11.34 -5.20
CA SER A 74 -11.83 -12.41 -4.37
C SER A 74 -13.24 -12.06 -3.89
N VAL A 75 -13.46 -10.80 -3.50
CA VAL A 75 -14.78 -10.31 -3.07
C VAL A 75 -15.76 -10.25 -4.25
N SER A 76 -15.31 -9.81 -5.42
CA SER A 76 -16.15 -9.76 -6.63
C SER A 76 -16.58 -11.16 -7.08
N VAL A 77 -15.67 -12.13 -7.04
CA VAL A 77 -15.99 -13.53 -7.39
C VAL A 77 -17.02 -14.10 -6.42
N ALA A 78 -16.85 -13.87 -5.11
CA ALA A 78 -17.80 -14.33 -4.10
C ALA A 78 -19.19 -13.68 -4.22
N ALA A 79 -19.28 -12.45 -4.72
CA ALA A 79 -20.55 -11.74 -4.91
C ALA A 79 -21.33 -12.18 -6.17
N THR A 80 -20.69 -12.93 -7.08
CA THR A 80 -21.29 -13.39 -8.35
C THR A 80 -21.81 -14.84 -8.24
N LEU A 81 -21.49 -15.54 -7.14
CA LEU A 81 -21.93 -16.90 -6.82
C LEU A 81 -23.15 -16.89 -5.91
#